data_AF-A0A1B0FV34-F1
#
_entry.id   AF-A0A1B0FV34-F1
#
_cell.length_a   1.000
_cell.length_b   1.000
_cell.length_c   1.000
_cell.angle_alpha   90.00
_cell.angle_beta   90.00
_cell.angle_gamma   90.00
#
_symmetry.space_group_name_H-M   'P 1'
#
loop_
_entity.id
_entity.type
_entity.pdbx_description
1 polymer ?
#
loop_
_entity_poly.entity_id
_entity_poly.type
_entity_poly.pdbx_seq_one_letter_code
_entity_poly.pdbx_strand_id
1 'polypeptide(L)'
;MGASNSTTRSYSVEPDNPKTDASMDVVGVTEDVMNRLMGYEREIQRAPPQIPAPVAPPRAPPVAAPPSVPHPSHDRALEEQLRKLHDTIERSEEDFLRTFKSLRHQVDSDTGIPRRKDDCAHLADTVVNCYRDNSNNPLQCRSHVAAFRQCVLTSFTKAHQPK
;
A
#
# COMPACT_ATOMS: atom_id res chain seq x y z
N MET A 1 -27.22 34.99 -19.22
CA MET A 1 -27.94 34.21 -18.21
C MET A 1 -27.58 32.75 -18.41
N GLY A 2 -27.14 32.05 -17.36
CA GLY A 2 -26.75 30.64 -17.41
C GLY A 2 -25.87 30.26 -16.23
N ALA A 3 -26.48 30.12 -15.06
CA ALA A 3 -25.81 29.61 -13.87
C ALA A 3 -25.72 28.07 -13.97
N SER A 4 -24.52 27.52 -13.82
CA SER A 4 -24.30 26.07 -13.70
C SER A 4 -24.13 25.73 -12.23
N ASN A 5 -25.25 25.42 -11.59
CA ASN A 5 -25.36 24.94 -10.22
C ASN A 5 -24.89 23.47 -10.17
N SER A 6 -23.59 23.27 -9.92
CA SER A 6 -23.01 21.95 -9.67
C SER A 6 -23.59 21.38 -8.38
N THR A 7 -24.31 20.27 -8.49
CA THR A 7 -24.97 19.60 -7.36
C THR A 7 -23.98 18.66 -6.70
N THR A 8 -23.34 19.10 -5.61
CA THR A 8 -22.55 18.23 -4.73
C THR A 8 -23.50 17.28 -3.98
N ARG A 9 -23.60 16.02 -4.41
CA ARG A 9 -24.31 14.99 -3.63
C ARG A 9 -23.38 14.43 -2.56
N SER A 10 -23.55 14.89 -1.33
CA SER A 10 -22.92 14.28 -0.15
C SER A 10 -23.67 13.01 0.24
N TYR A 11 -22.98 11.87 0.28
CA TYR A 11 -23.49 10.65 0.91
C TYR A 11 -22.79 10.50 2.27
N SER A 12 -23.57 10.48 3.35
CA SER A 12 -23.09 10.13 4.68
C SER A 12 -23.37 8.65 4.90
N VAL A 13 -22.32 7.84 5.03
CA VAL A 13 -22.41 6.44 5.43
C VAL A 13 -21.98 6.39 6.89
N GLU A 14 -22.93 6.11 7.79
CA GLU A 14 -22.59 5.84 9.20
C GLU A 14 -21.93 4.46 9.31
N PRO A 15 -20.76 4.36 9.97
CA PRO A 15 -20.07 3.10 10.17
C PRO A 15 -20.69 2.29 11.32
N ASP A 16 -21.23 1.12 10.99
CA ASP A 16 -21.94 0.19 11.90
C ASP A 16 -21.05 -0.58 12.91
N ASN A 17 -19.77 -0.21 13.10
CA ASN A 17 -18.94 -0.85 14.12
C ASN A 17 -17.69 -0.03 14.55
N PRO A 18 -17.53 0.31 15.84
CA PRO A 18 -16.42 1.12 16.35
C PRO A 18 -15.10 0.35 16.58
N LYS A 19 -14.92 -0.83 15.96
CA LYS A 19 -13.77 -1.72 16.26
C LYS A 19 -12.82 -1.99 15.10
N THR A 20 -12.98 -1.28 13.99
CA THR A 20 -12.03 -1.26 12.86
C THR A 20 -11.54 0.15 12.68
N ASP A 21 -10.72 0.60 13.62
CA ASP A 21 -10.00 1.87 13.55
C ASP A 21 -8.74 1.71 12.69
N ALA A 22 -8.95 1.30 11.44
CA ALA A 22 -7.98 1.47 10.37
C ALA A 22 -8.53 2.58 9.48
N SER A 23 -8.47 3.81 9.99
CA SER A 23 -8.60 5.02 9.17
C SER A 23 -7.41 5.09 8.23
N MET A 24 -7.47 4.33 7.13
CA MET A 24 -6.71 4.70 5.95
C MET A 24 -7.21 6.07 5.51
N ASP A 25 -6.39 7.09 5.68
CA ASP A 25 -6.61 8.42 5.15
C ASP A 25 -6.79 8.28 3.62
N VAL A 26 -8.04 8.31 3.15
CA VAL A 26 -8.36 8.26 1.73
C VAL A 26 -8.02 9.63 1.16
N VAL A 27 -6.78 9.78 0.69
CA VAL A 27 -6.34 10.96 -0.06
C VAL A 27 -7.06 10.93 -1.42
N GLY A 28 -8.13 11.69 -1.53
CA GLY A 28 -8.87 11.86 -2.79
C GLY A 28 -8.02 12.59 -3.81
N VAL A 29 -7.55 11.86 -4.83
CA VAL A 29 -6.86 12.45 -5.98
C VAL A 29 -7.92 12.97 -6.96
N THR A 30 -7.86 14.26 -7.29
CA THR A 30 -8.79 14.87 -8.26
C THR A 30 -8.55 14.33 -9.66
N GLU A 31 -9.61 14.26 -10.47
CA GLU A 31 -9.58 13.74 -11.84
C GLU A 31 -8.56 14.49 -12.73
N ASP A 32 -8.34 15.77 -12.46
CA ASP A 32 -7.32 16.60 -13.14
C ASP A 32 -5.88 16.13 -12.84
N VAL A 33 -5.60 15.70 -11.60
CA VAL A 33 -4.28 15.18 -11.22
C VAL A 33 -4.05 13.82 -11.89
N MET A 34 -5.08 12.96 -11.94
CA MET A 34 -5.04 11.68 -12.68
C MET A 34 -4.79 11.88 -14.17
N ASN A 35 -5.49 12.83 -14.80
CA ASN A 35 -5.30 13.15 -16.22
C ASN A 35 -3.91 13.70 -16.51
N ARG A 36 -3.36 14.52 -15.60
CA ARG A 36 -2.00 15.04 -15.71
C ARG A 36 -0.96 13.92 -15.57
N LEU A 37 -1.15 12.99 -14.64
CA LEU A 37 -0.25 11.85 -14.45
C LEU A 37 -0.23 10.92 -15.68
N MET A 38 -1.40 10.62 -16.24
CA MET A 38 -1.55 9.80 -17.45
C MET A 38 -1.06 10.51 -18.73
N GLY A 39 -1.08 11.85 -18.75
CA GLY A 39 -0.56 12.66 -19.85
C GLY A 39 0.96 12.60 -19.97
N TYR A 40 1.68 12.57 -18.85
CA TYR A 40 3.15 12.52 -18.84
C TYR A 40 3.73 11.22 -19.43
N GLU A 41 3.04 10.07 -19.32
CA GLU A 41 3.51 8.83 -19.94
C GLU A 41 3.51 8.87 -21.48
N ARG A 42 2.61 9.64 -22.11
CA ARG A 42 2.57 9.79 -23.57
C ARG A 42 3.64 10.73 -24.13
N GLU A 43 4.11 11.68 -23.34
CA GLU A 43 5.07 12.70 -23.79
C GLU A 43 6.52 12.18 -23.79
N ILE A 44 6.82 11.17 -22.97
CA ILE A 44 8.16 10.53 -22.92
C ILE A 44 8.42 9.63 -24.15
N GLN A 45 7.38 9.09 -24.80
CA GLN A 45 7.53 8.16 -25.93
C GLN A 45 7.46 8.80 -27.34
N ARG A 46 7.20 10.10 -27.45
CA ARG A 46 7.16 10.80 -28.76
C ARG A 46 7.98 12.09 -28.75
N ALA A 47 9.30 11.93 -28.82
CA ALA A 47 10.16 12.99 -29.33
C ALA A 47 11.17 12.39 -30.34
N PRO A 48 11.02 12.65 -31.65
CA PRO A 48 12.16 12.61 -32.56
C PRO A 48 13.14 13.74 -32.17
N PRO A 49 14.46 13.55 -32.33
CA PRO A 49 15.43 14.60 -32.03
C PRO A 49 15.29 15.73 -33.05
N GLN A 50 14.53 16.77 -32.70
CA GLN A 50 14.59 18.04 -33.43
C GLN A 50 15.80 18.81 -32.89
N ILE A 51 16.89 18.78 -33.66
CA ILE A 51 18.02 19.68 -33.50
C ILE A 51 17.53 21.08 -33.88
N PRO A 52 17.49 22.07 -32.97
CA PRO A 52 17.32 23.45 -33.37
C PRO A 52 18.66 23.98 -33.92
N ALA A 53 18.60 24.68 -35.05
CA ALA A 53 19.74 25.43 -35.60
C ALA A 53 20.29 26.45 -34.57
N PRO A 54 21.58 26.78 -34.59
CA PRO A 54 22.17 27.71 -33.64
C PRO A 54 21.74 29.13 -33.95
N VAL A 55 20.70 29.61 -33.29
CA VAL A 55 20.39 31.04 -33.21
C VAL A 55 21.32 31.61 -32.13
N ALA A 56 22.26 32.45 -32.55
CA ALA A 56 23.16 33.14 -31.63
C ALA A 56 22.35 33.95 -30.60
N PRO A 57 22.59 33.81 -29.28
CA PRO A 57 21.87 34.58 -28.30
C PRO A 57 22.32 36.05 -28.35
N PRO A 58 21.41 37.04 -28.33
CA PRO A 58 21.79 38.40 -28.00
C PRO A 58 22.30 38.40 -26.56
N ARG A 59 23.52 38.92 -26.36
CA ARG A 59 24.11 39.14 -25.04
C ARG A 59 23.19 40.04 -24.21
N ALA A 60 22.42 39.46 -23.31
CA ALA A 60 21.78 40.20 -22.23
C ALA A 60 22.87 40.70 -21.26
N PRO A 61 22.78 41.93 -20.74
CA PRO A 61 23.65 42.36 -19.65
C PRO A 61 23.41 41.47 -18.42
N PRO A 62 24.43 41.26 -17.57
CA PRO A 62 24.29 40.42 -16.39
C PRO A 62 23.23 41.04 -15.46
N VAL A 63 22.08 40.37 -15.35
CA VAL A 63 21.12 40.64 -14.30
C VAL A 63 21.80 40.22 -13.00
N ALA A 64 22.17 41.20 -12.19
CA ALA A 64 22.66 40.97 -10.85
C ALA A 64 21.60 40.14 -10.10
N ALA A 65 21.98 38.93 -9.69
CA ALA A 65 21.13 38.13 -8.82
C ALA A 65 20.86 38.92 -7.53
N PRO A 66 19.60 39.07 -7.08
CA PRO A 66 19.33 39.70 -5.80
C PRO A 66 20.00 38.86 -4.69
N PRO A 67 20.53 39.49 -3.63
CA PRO A 67 21.16 38.78 -2.53
C PRO A 67 20.14 37.84 -1.87
N SER A 68 20.51 36.57 -1.72
CA SER A 68 19.75 35.58 -0.97
C SER A 68 19.71 36.01 0.49
N VAL A 69 18.62 36.65 0.90
CA VAL A 69 18.39 36.97 2.31
C VAL A 69 18.08 35.65 3.02
N PRO A 70 18.88 35.20 4.00
CA PRO A 70 18.52 34.05 4.82
C PRO A 70 17.25 34.43 5.55
N HIS A 71 16.17 33.66 5.38
CA HIS A 71 14.92 33.89 6.08
C HIS A 71 14.94 33.04 7.36
N PRO A 72 15.35 33.59 8.52
CA PRO A 72 15.48 32.83 9.77
C PRO A 72 14.16 32.20 10.24
N SER A 73 13.02 32.67 9.73
CA SER A 73 11.71 32.07 9.97
C SER A 73 11.53 30.71 9.27
N HIS A 74 12.16 30.53 8.11
CA HIS A 74 12.09 29.27 7.35
C HIS A 74 12.93 28.19 8.02
N ASP A 75 14.12 28.54 8.53
CA ASP A 75 15.00 27.59 9.21
C ASP A 75 14.39 27.10 10.53
N ARG A 76 13.74 27.99 11.30
CA ARG A 76 13.00 27.57 12.50
C ARG A 76 11.80 26.68 12.20
N ALA A 77 11.06 26.97 11.13
CA ALA A 77 9.93 26.13 10.72
C ALA A 77 10.41 24.73 10.29
N LEU A 78 11.56 24.65 9.64
CA LEU A 78 12.19 23.39 9.25
C LEU A 78 12.67 22.59 10.48
N GLU A 79 13.29 23.24 11.45
CA GLU A 79 13.69 22.59 12.71
C GLU A 79 12.49 22.03 13.49
N GLU A 80 11.38 22.78 13.56
CA GLU A 80 10.14 22.30 14.18
C GLU A 80 9.53 21.12 13.42
N GLN A 81 9.57 21.13 12.09
CA GLN A 81 9.12 19.99 11.27
C GLN A 81 9.99 18.77 11.49
N LEU A 82 11.32 18.93 11.53
CA LEU A 82 12.25 17.82 11.79
C LEU A 82 12.04 17.22 13.18
N ARG A 83 11.82 18.06 14.20
CA ARG A 83 11.52 17.58 15.56
C ARG A 83 10.20 16.82 15.61
N LYS A 84 9.14 17.35 14.98
CA LYS A 84 7.84 16.64 14.87
C LYS A 84 7.96 15.31 14.14
N LEU A 85 8.77 15.26 13.08
CA LEU A 85 9.00 14.03 12.33
C LEU A 85 9.70 12.99 13.22
N HIS A 86 10.73 13.42 13.96
CA HIS A 86 11.46 12.55 14.89
C HIS A 86 10.54 11.98 15.98
N ASP A 87 9.74 12.82 16.63
CA ASP A 87 8.78 12.40 17.65
C ASP A 87 7.73 11.44 17.08
N THR A 88 7.32 11.63 15.82
CA THR A 88 6.35 10.76 15.15
C THR A 88 6.96 9.40 14.83
N ILE A 89 8.22 9.37 14.36
CA ILE A 89 8.95 8.14 14.09
C ILE A 89 9.10 7.34 15.39
N GLU A 90 9.56 7.97 16.46
CA GLU A 90 9.77 7.31 17.76
C GLU A 90 8.47 6.69 18.29
N ARG A 91 7.35 7.43 18.26
CA ARG A 91 6.04 6.88 18.65
C ARG A 91 5.60 5.73 17.75
N SER A 92 5.81 5.86 16.43
CA SER A 92 5.43 4.81 15.49
C SER A 92 6.23 3.52 15.69
N GLU A 93 7.51 3.63 16.07
CA GLU A 93 8.35 2.49 16.39
C GLU A 93 7.88 1.79 17.68
N GLU A 94 7.53 2.55 18.72
CA GLU A 94 6.97 2.00 19.94
C GLU A 94 5.64 1.26 19.70
N ASP A 95 4.75 1.85 18.90
CA ASP A 95 3.46 1.25 18.53
C ASP A 95 3.64 0.00 17.67
N PHE A 96 4.58 0.03 16.73
CA PHE A 96 4.93 -1.13 15.92
C PHE A 96 5.47 -2.27 16.80
N LEU A 97 6.40 -1.97 17.69
CA LEU A 97 6.98 -2.97 18.60
C LEU A 97 5.94 -3.54 19.56
N ARG A 98 5.00 -2.72 20.05
CA ARG A 98 3.89 -3.16 20.89
C ARG A 98 2.95 -4.09 20.12
N THR A 99 2.56 -3.71 18.92
CA THR A 99 1.68 -4.51 18.05
C THR A 99 2.36 -5.83 17.67
N PHE A 100 3.64 -5.79 17.30
CA PHE A 100 4.41 -6.97 16.97
C PHE A 100 4.53 -7.94 18.15
N LYS A 101 4.83 -7.45 19.36
CA LYS A 101 4.84 -8.28 20.58
C LYS A 101 3.47 -8.88 20.87
N SER A 102 2.39 -8.10 20.70
CA SER A 102 1.03 -8.57 20.90
C SER A 102 0.67 -9.69 19.91
N LEU A 103 0.96 -9.51 18.62
CA LEU A 103 0.74 -10.52 17.59
C LEU A 103 1.57 -11.77 17.86
N ARG A 104 2.83 -11.63 18.25
CA ARG A 104 3.69 -12.75 18.59
C ARG A 104 3.13 -13.55 19.77
N HIS A 105 2.72 -12.87 20.85
CA HIS A 105 2.08 -13.52 21.97
C HIS A 105 0.77 -14.20 21.58
N GLN A 106 -0.02 -13.61 20.67
CA GLN A 106 -1.27 -14.19 20.19
C GLN A 106 -1.08 -15.42 19.29
N VAL A 107 0.01 -15.46 18.52
CA VAL A 107 0.42 -16.63 17.73
C VAL A 107 0.97 -17.72 18.63
N ASP A 108 1.84 -17.37 19.58
CA ASP A 108 2.46 -18.32 20.52
C ASP A 108 1.45 -18.89 21.52
N SER A 109 0.40 -18.15 21.87
CA SER A 109 -0.63 -18.57 22.83
C SER A 109 -1.68 -19.52 22.23
N ASP A 110 -1.55 -19.91 20.96
CA ASP A 110 -2.44 -20.85 20.23
C ASP A 110 -3.94 -20.49 20.31
N THR A 111 -4.25 -19.27 20.74
CA THR A 111 -5.62 -18.77 21.01
C THR A 111 -6.11 -17.79 19.94
N GLY A 112 -5.23 -17.32 19.05
CA GLY A 112 -5.54 -16.25 18.11
C GLY A 112 -6.02 -16.67 16.72
N ILE A 113 -5.70 -17.88 16.28
CA ILE A 113 -6.20 -18.42 15.03
C ILE A 113 -6.96 -19.66 15.40
N PRO A 114 -8.30 -19.72 15.22
CA PRO A 114 -8.97 -20.99 15.19
C PRO A 114 -8.25 -21.76 14.08
N ARG A 115 -7.36 -22.69 14.45
CA ARG A 115 -7.00 -23.78 13.54
C ARG A 115 -8.34 -24.38 13.26
N ARG A 116 -8.89 -24.04 12.09
CA ARG A 116 -10.15 -24.59 11.66
C ARG A 116 -9.95 -26.09 11.87
N LYS A 117 -10.85 -26.71 12.64
CA LYS A 117 -10.92 -28.16 12.73
C LYS A 117 -11.39 -28.66 11.37
N ASP A 118 -10.56 -28.42 10.37
CA ASP A 118 -10.75 -28.85 9.02
C ASP A 118 -10.24 -30.28 9.02
N ASP A 119 -11.08 -31.20 8.58
CA ASP A 119 -10.73 -32.62 8.43
C ASP A 119 -9.43 -32.81 7.59
N CYS A 120 -9.08 -31.78 6.81
CA CYS A 120 -7.91 -31.71 5.93
C CYS A 120 -6.66 -31.06 6.55
N ALA A 121 -6.66 -30.66 7.83
CA ALA A 121 -5.54 -29.96 8.45
C ALA A 121 -4.22 -30.76 8.40
N HIS A 122 -4.29 -32.08 8.66
CA HIS A 122 -3.13 -32.97 8.59
C HIS A 122 -2.46 -33.03 7.20
N LEU A 123 -3.26 -32.88 6.13
CA LEU A 123 -2.74 -32.82 4.76
C LEU A 123 -2.08 -31.47 4.47
N ALA A 124 -2.55 -30.38 5.07
CA ALA A 124 -1.91 -29.07 4.95
C ALA A 124 -0.49 -29.10 5.54
N ASP A 125 -0.33 -29.67 6.74
CA ASP A 125 0.97 -29.82 7.39
C ASP A 125 1.92 -30.68 6.54
N THR A 126 1.40 -31.74 5.92
CA THR A 126 2.17 -32.62 5.03
C THR A 126 2.67 -31.87 3.79
N VAL A 127 1.85 -31.00 3.19
CA VAL A 127 2.24 -30.16 2.05
C VAL A 127 3.34 -29.18 2.45
N VAL A 128 3.17 -28.49 3.58
CA VAL A 128 4.14 -27.52 4.09
C VAL A 128 5.47 -28.20 4.40
N ASN A 129 5.45 -29.35 5.07
CA ASN A 129 6.65 -30.12 5.37
C ASN A 129 7.34 -30.59 4.09
N CYS A 130 6.59 -31.09 3.10
CA CYS A 130 7.18 -31.48 1.82
C CYS A 130 7.92 -30.32 1.14
N TYR A 131 7.36 -29.12 1.13
CA TYR A 131 8.02 -27.95 0.54
C TYR A 131 9.26 -27.51 1.30
N ARG A 132 9.27 -27.67 2.64
CA ARG A 132 10.47 -27.43 3.45
C ARG A 132 11.59 -28.41 3.09
N ASP A 133 11.25 -29.68 2.94
CA ASP A 133 12.21 -30.74 2.63
C ASP A 133 12.68 -30.71 1.16
N ASN A 134 11.83 -30.23 0.25
CA ASN A 134 12.09 -30.19 -1.20
C ASN A 134 12.17 -28.76 -1.75
N SER A 135 12.87 -27.87 -1.06
CA SER A 135 13.02 -26.46 -1.45
C SER A 135 13.61 -26.27 -2.86
N ASN A 136 14.50 -27.17 -3.28
CA ASN A 136 15.14 -27.14 -4.60
C ASN A 136 14.28 -27.74 -5.72
N ASN A 137 13.27 -28.54 -5.38
CA ASN A 137 12.37 -29.15 -6.37
C ASN A 137 10.93 -29.29 -5.82
N PRO A 138 10.17 -28.18 -5.79
CA PRO A 138 8.81 -28.17 -5.25
C PRO A 138 7.82 -29.04 -6.03
N LEU A 139 8.16 -29.47 -7.25
CA LEU A 139 7.30 -30.31 -8.08
C LEU A 139 7.11 -31.72 -7.50
N GLN A 140 8.03 -32.19 -6.65
CA GLN A 140 7.87 -33.48 -5.96
C GLN A 140 6.68 -33.47 -5.00
N CYS A 141 6.28 -32.31 -4.49
CA CYS A 141 5.15 -32.15 -3.57
C CYS A 141 3.78 -32.15 -4.25
N ARG A 142 3.73 -32.32 -5.59
CA ARG A 142 2.48 -32.30 -6.37
C ARG A 142 1.45 -33.29 -5.86
N SER A 143 1.85 -34.49 -5.45
CA SER A 143 0.96 -35.53 -4.93
C SER A 143 0.28 -35.09 -3.63
N HIS A 144 1.05 -34.50 -2.70
CA HIS A 144 0.55 -33.98 -1.43
C HIS A 144 -0.43 -32.82 -1.64
N VAL A 145 -0.11 -31.91 -2.57
CA VAL A 145 -0.99 -30.78 -2.92
C VAL A 145 -2.30 -31.27 -3.55
N ALA A 146 -2.24 -32.28 -4.43
CA ALA A 146 -3.42 -32.85 -5.05
C ALA A 146 -4.34 -33.52 -4.00
N ALA A 147 -3.76 -34.27 -3.06
CA ALA A 147 -4.51 -34.91 -1.98
C ALA A 147 -5.17 -33.87 -1.05
N PHE A 148 -4.44 -32.84 -0.66
CA PHE A 148 -4.99 -31.73 0.14
C PHE A 148 -6.15 -31.04 -0.58
N ARG A 149 -5.97 -30.69 -1.86
CA ARG A 149 -7.02 -30.10 -2.69
C ARG A 149 -8.26 -30.98 -2.76
N GLN A 150 -8.10 -32.28 -2.97
CA GLN A 150 -9.21 -33.21 -3.05
C GLN A 150 -9.98 -33.30 -1.74
N CYS A 151 -9.27 -33.33 -0.60
CA CYS A 151 -9.89 -33.32 0.71
C CYS A 151 -10.74 -32.05 0.91
N VAL A 152 -10.18 -30.88 0.58
CA VAL A 152 -10.88 -29.59 0.73
C VAL A 152 -12.14 -29.54 -0.15
N LEU A 153 -12.05 -29.98 -1.41
CA LEU A 153 -13.22 -30.04 -2.30
C LEU A 153 -14.30 -31.00 -1.76
N THR A 154 -13.88 -32.12 -1.18
CA THR A 154 -14.79 -33.11 -0.61
C THR A 154 -15.46 -32.60 0.67
N SER A 155 -14.73 -31.88 1.53
CA SER A 155 -15.32 -31.29 2.75
C SER A 155 -16.33 -30.18 2.42
N PHE A 156 -16.04 -29.34 1.42
CA PHE A 156 -16.99 -28.34 0.93
C PHE A 156 -18.27 -28.96 0.37
N THR A 157 -18.16 -30.00 -0.46
CA THR A 157 -19.34 -30.67 -1.04
C THR A 157 -20.19 -31.39 0.01
N LYS A 158 -19.55 -32.00 1.02
CA LYS A 158 -20.24 -32.64 2.16
C LYS A 158 -21.00 -31.62 3.03
N ALA A 159 -20.45 -30.42 3.20
CA ALA A 159 -21.10 -29.35 3.97
C ALA A 159 -22.34 -28.75 3.28
N HIS A 160 -22.46 -28.90 1.96
CA HIS A 160 -23.54 -28.33 1.15
C HIS A 160 -24.62 -29.33 0.71
N GLN A 161 -24.58 -30.60 1.16
CA GLN A 161 -25.71 -31.49 0.92
C GLN A 161 -26.90 -31.11 1.81
N PRO A 162 -28.07 -30.77 1.22
CA PRO A 162 -29.29 -30.58 1.99
C PRO A 162 -29.72 -31.93 2.59
N LYS A 163 -30.09 -31.90 3.88
CA LYS A 163 -30.71 -33.03 4.57
C LYS A 163 -32.09 -33.35 4.01
#